data_AF-A0A0U5BT95-F1
#
_entry.id   AF-A0A0U5BT95-F1
#
_cell.length_a   1.000
_cell.length_b   1.000
_cell.length_c   1.000
_cell.angle_alpha   90.00
_cell.angle_beta   90.00
_cell.angle_gamma   90.00
#
_symmetry.space_group_name_H-M   'P 1'
#
loop_
_entity.id
_entity.type
_entity.pdbx_description
1 polymer ?
#
loop_
_entity_poly.entity_id
_entity_poly.type
_entity_poly.pdbx_seq_one_letter_code
_entity_poly.pdbx_strand_id
1 'polypeptide(L)'
;MGDDAPVRAAAGGASDDTTLEATGRRSADWYGMLDAAGARDWPHKQIAGHLVAAHGVDGWWAQSITVGYEQAAGGARERLLLSVRPAAGKPATVSLTWSGMADDHALSTVKGRLAKLLDTLP
;
A
#
# COMPACT_ATOMS: atom_id res chain seq x y z
N MET A 1 -9.85 39.32 -17.28
CA MET A 1 -9.81 37.95 -17.82
C MET A 1 -8.50 37.37 -17.31
N GLY A 2 -8.40 37.10 -16.01
CA GLY A 2 -8.87 35.87 -15.38
C GLY A 2 -7.63 35.18 -14.84
N ASP A 3 -7.42 35.33 -13.53
CA ASP A 3 -6.30 34.80 -12.76
C ASP A 3 -6.15 33.28 -12.96
N ASP A 4 -5.05 32.83 -13.58
CA ASP A 4 -4.66 31.42 -13.57
C ASP A 4 -3.51 31.25 -12.58
N ALA A 5 -3.89 31.08 -11.31
CA ALA A 5 -2.99 30.72 -10.25
C ALA A 5 -2.31 29.38 -10.58
N PRO A 6 -1.03 29.18 -10.22
CA PRO A 6 -0.35 27.93 -10.48
C PRO A 6 -1.07 26.82 -9.74
N VAL A 7 -1.66 25.88 -10.50
CA VAL A 7 -2.19 24.64 -9.95
C VAL A 7 -1.07 23.98 -9.16
N ARG A 8 -1.21 23.93 -7.84
CA ARG A 8 -0.27 23.20 -6.98
C ARG A 8 -0.47 21.72 -7.28
N ALA A 9 0.27 21.21 -8.27
CA ALA A 9 0.33 19.78 -8.57
C ALA A 9 0.70 19.04 -7.28
N ALA A 10 -0.21 18.18 -6.86
CA ALA A 10 -0.07 17.37 -5.66
C ALA A 10 1.23 16.55 -5.74
N ALA A 11 1.89 16.43 -4.59
CA ALA A 11 3.23 15.88 -4.47
C ALA A 11 3.39 14.47 -5.04
N GLY A 12 4.37 14.28 -5.92
CA GLY A 12 5.12 13.02 -6.06
C GLY A 12 4.59 11.97 -7.04
N GLY A 13 4.13 12.35 -8.23
CA GLY A 13 3.89 11.39 -9.33
C GLY A 13 3.44 12.12 -10.60
N ALA A 14 3.83 11.62 -11.78
CA ALA A 14 3.31 12.11 -13.04
C ALA A 14 1.78 11.91 -13.10
N SER A 15 1.05 12.85 -13.67
CA SER A 15 -0.40 12.72 -13.86
C SER A 15 -0.74 11.48 -14.70
N ASP A 16 -1.93 10.92 -14.50
CA ASP A 16 -2.34 9.68 -15.16
C ASP A 16 -2.37 9.82 -16.70
N ASP A 17 -2.77 11.00 -17.20
CA ASP A 17 -2.67 11.35 -18.63
C ASP A 17 -1.22 11.39 -19.13
N THR A 18 -0.29 11.93 -18.37
CA THR A 18 1.13 11.99 -18.77
C THR A 18 1.75 10.58 -18.78
N THR A 19 1.35 9.73 -17.84
CA THR A 19 1.78 8.32 -17.79
C THR A 19 1.21 7.54 -18.97
N LEU A 20 -0.05 7.77 -19.32
CA LEU A 20 -0.69 7.18 -20.50
C LEU A 20 0.00 7.60 -21.80
N GLU A 21 0.26 8.89 -21.99
CA GLU A 21 0.93 9.42 -23.18
C GLU A 21 2.34 8.83 -23.35
N ALA A 22 3.09 8.67 -22.25
CA ALA A 22 4.47 8.25 -22.32
C ALA A 22 4.69 6.74 -22.32
N THR A 23 3.79 5.98 -21.70
CA THR A 23 3.96 4.52 -21.52
C THR A 23 2.90 3.69 -22.23
N GLY A 24 1.91 4.35 -22.84
CA GLY A 24 0.77 3.73 -23.52
C GLY A 24 -0.26 3.13 -22.57
N ARG A 25 -0.14 3.34 -21.25
CA ARG A 25 -1.00 2.73 -20.24
C ARG A 25 -1.13 3.64 -19.00
N ARG A 26 -2.32 3.62 -18.38
CA ARG A 26 -2.59 4.39 -17.16
C ARG A 26 -1.89 3.76 -15.95
N SER A 27 -1.70 4.54 -14.90
CA SER A 27 -1.01 4.09 -13.69
C SER A 27 -1.72 2.91 -13.02
N ALA A 28 -3.06 2.93 -12.98
CA ALA A 28 -3.86 1.86 -12.39
C ALA A 28 -3.68 0.52 -13.11
N ASP A 29 -3.59 0.53 -14.43
CA ASP A 29 -3.37 -0.69 -15.22
C ASP A 29 -1.96 -1.26 -14.96
N TRP A 30 -0.95 -0.39 -14.84
CA TRP A 30 0.40 -0.82 -14.45
C TRP A 30 0.41 -1.46 -13.07
N TYR A 31 -0.31 -0.87 -12.10
CA TYR A 31 -0.38 -1.41 -10.74
C TYR A 31 -1.07 -2.77 -10.71
N GLY A 32 -2.14 -2.96 -11.48
CA GLY A 32 -2.80 -4.25 -11.62
C GLY A 32 -1.88 -5.33 -12.20
N MET A 33 -1.06 -4.98 -13.20
CA MET A 33 -0.08 -5.91 -13.77
C MET A 33 1.04 -6.26 -12.78
N LEU A 34 1.53 -5.27 -12.04
CA LEU A 34 2.56 -5.47 -11.02
C LEU A 34 2.03 -6.32 -9.85
N ASP A 35 0.79 -6.10 -9.41
CA ASP A 35 0.16 -6.90 -8.36
C ASP A 35 -0.03 -8.36 -8.80
N ALA A 36 -0.51 -8.57 -10.04
CA ALA A 36 -0.64 -9.90 -10.64
C ALA A 36 0.70 -10.62 -10.81
N ALA A 37 1.80 -9.87 -10.99
CA ALA A 37 3.16 -10.42 -11.05
C ALA A 37 3.77 -10.70 -9.65
N GLY A 38 3.06 -10.36 -8.57
CA GLY A 38 3.58 -10.50 -7.20
C GLY A 38 4.62 -9.44 -6.83
N ALA A 39 4.62 -8.29 -7.50
CA ALA A 39 5.62 -7.23 -7.30
C ALA A 39 5.55 -6.59 -5.90
N ARG A 40 4.52 -6.90 -5.11
CA ARG A 40 4.35 -6.42 -3.74
C ARG A 40 5.49 -6.84 -2.80
N ASP A 41 6.11 -7.99 -3.08
CA ASP A 41 7.24 -8.53 -2.32
C ASP A 41 8.60 -8.26 -2.99
N TRP A 42 8.60 -7.56 -4.14
CA TRP A 42 9.82 -7.28 -4.87
C TRP A 42 10.52 -6.04 -4.32
N PRO A 43 11.88 -6.03 -4.31
CA PRO A 43 12.62 -4.80 -4.08
C PRO A 43 12.39 -3.81 -5.23
N HIS A 44 12.33 -2.52 -4.92
CA HIS A 44 12.15 -1.41 -5.88
C HIS A 44 12.87 -1.62 -7.24
N LYS A 45 14.17 -1.96 -7.20
CA LYS A 45 14.98 -2.16 -8.42
C LYS A 45 14.46 -3.27 -9.32
N GLN A 46 13.90 -4.33 -8.74
CA GLN A 46 13.34 -5.45 -9.50
C GLN A 46 12.04 -5.04 -10.20
N ILE A 47 11.20 -4.21 -9.56
CA ILE A 47 9.98 -3.68 -10.17
C ILE A 47 10.32 -2.82 -11.40
N ALA A 48 11.23 -1.86 -11.23
CA ALA A 48 11.66 -1.01 -12.34
C ALA A 48 12.35 -1.82 -13.45
N GLY A 49 13.21 -2.78 -13.09
CA GLY A 49 13.85 -3.68 -14.05
C GLY A 49 12.84 -4.54 -14.82
N HIS A 50 11.76 -5.00 -14.17
CA HIS A 50 10.69 -5.73 -14.82
C HIS A 50 9.92 -4.87 -15.81
N LEU A 51 9.59 -3.63 -15.46
CA LEU A 51 8.92 -2.69 -16.36
C LEU A 51 9.76 -2.41 -17.62
N VAL A 52 11.08 -2.25 -17.48
CA VAL A 52 11.99 -2.05 -18.61
C VAL A 52 12.11 -3.34 -19.43
N ALA A 53 12.41 -4.48 -18.80
CA ALA A 53 12.75 -5.71 -19.50
C ALA A 53 11.53 -6.42 -20.12
N ALA A 54 10.40 -6.45 -19.42
CA ALA A 54 9.21 -7.17 -19.87
C ALA A 54 8.26 -6.29 -20.69
N HIS A 55 8.28 -4.96 -20.47
CA HIS A 55 7.31 -4.04 -21.06
C HIS A 55 7.94 -2.89 -21.87
N GLY A 56 9.27 -2.79 -21.92
CA GLY A 56 9.96 -1.77 -22.71
C GLY A 56 9.71 -0.34 -22.21
N VAL A 57 9.26 -0.19 -20.96
CA VAL A 57 9.03 1.13 -20.36
C VAL A 57 10.37 1.84 -20.22
N ASP A 58 10.44 3.11 -20.63
CA ASP A 58 11.64 3.91 -20.44
C ASP A 58 12.05 3.97 -18.96
N GLY A 59 13.36 3.98 -18.70
CA GLY A 59 13.91 3.84 -17.35
C GLY A 59 13.41 4.90 -16.36
N TRP A 60 13.17 6.14 -16.82
CA TRP A 60 12.65 7.20 -15.97
C TRP A 60 11.17 6.97 -15.62
N TRP A 61 10.37 6.54 -16.60
CA TRP A 61 8.97 6.20 -16.40
C TRP A 61 8.79 4.96 -15.53
N ALA A 62 9.67 3.97 -15.69
CA ALA A 62 9.70 2.76 -14.85
C ALA A 62 9.92 3.10 -13.37
N GLN A 63 10.81 4.04 -13.07
CA GLN A 63 11.02 4.54 -11.69
C GLN A 63 9.78 5.25 -11.15
N SER A 64 9.17 6.15 -11.94
CA SER A 64 7.95 6.87 -11.53
C SER A 64 6.77 5.94 -11.26
N ILE A 65 6.53 4.96 -12.14
CA ILE A 65 5.50 3.94 -11.95
C ILE A 65 5.81 3.08 -10.72
N THR A 66 7.07 2.71 -10.50
CA THR A 66 7.48 1.95 -9.31
C THR A 66 7.19 2.72 -8.03
N VAL A 67 7.55 4.00 -7.95
CA VAL A 67 7.27 4.84 -6.77
C VAL A 67 5.76 4.94 -6.52
N GLY A 68 4.96 5.20 -7.56
CA GLY A 68 3.51 5.28 -7.45
C GLY A 68 2.88 3.96 -6.99
N TYR A 69 3.37 2.83 -7.51
CA TYR A 69 2.95 1.49 -7.10
C TYR A 69 3.29 1.21 -5.64
N GLU A 70 4.50 1.53 -5.18
CA GLU A 70 4.93 1.32 -3.80
C GLU A 70 4.12 2.18 -2.81
N GLN A 71 3.77 3.41 -3.18
CA GLN A 71 2.90 4.27 -2.38
C GLN A 71 1.48 3.69 -2.28
N ALA A 72 0.92 3.24 -3.40
CA ALA A 72 -0.41 2.61 -3.45
C ALA A 72 -0.45 1.28 -2.67
N ALA A 73 0.56 0.43 -2.87
CA ALA A 73 0.70 -0.84 -2.15
C ALA A 73 0.97 -0.62 -0.66
N GLY A 74 1.76 0.40 -0.30
CA GLY A 74 2.07 0.80 1.06
C GLY A 74 0.85 1.26 1.89
N GLY A 75 -0.19 1.75 1.23
CA GLY A 75 -1.48 2.08 1.87
C GLY A 75 -2.31 0.85 2.28
N ALA A 76 -2.07 -0.31 1.66
CA ALA A 76 -2.80 -1.56 1.90
C ALA A 76 -2.00 -2.56 2.77
N ARG A 77 -1.04 -2.07 3.56
CA ARG A 77 -0.31 -2.94 4.50
C ARG A 77 -1.22 -3.28 5.67
N GLU A 78 -1.45 -4.57 5.88
CA GLU A 78 -2.13 -5.06 7.08
C GLU A 78 -1.38 -4.58 8.33
N ARG A 79 -2.09 -3.88 9.22
CA ARG A 79 -1.50 -3.39 10.46
C ARG A 79 -2.40 -3.75 11.63
N LEU A 80 -1.78 -4.34 12.65
CA LEU A 80 -2.35 -4.46 13.98
C LEU A 80 -1.82 -3.34 14.86
N LEU A 81 -2.73 -2.54 15.41
CA LEU A 81 -2.44 -1.62 16.50
C LEU A 81 -3.00 -2.22 17.79
N LEU A 82 -2.09 -2.59 18.69
CA LEU A 82 -2.42 -2.91 20.07
C LEU A 82 -2.41 -1.60 20.88
N SER A 83 -3.51 -1.32 21.57
CA SER A 83 -3.57 -0.28 22.59
C SER A 83 -3.94 -0.88 23.93
N VAL A 84 -3.17 -0.53 24.97
CA VAL A 84 -3.41 -0.99 26.35
C VAL A 84 -3.69 0.25 27.20
N ARG A 85 -4.85 0.30 27.84
CA ARG A 85 -5.22 1.35 28.80
C ARG A 85 -5.21 0.77 30.21
N PRO A 86 -4.16 1.02 31.00
CA PRO A 86 -4.15 0.62 32.40
C PRO A 86 -5.10 1.52 33.20
N ALA A 87 -5.78 0.95 34.18
CA ALA A 87 -6.61 1.67 35.14
C ALA A 87 -6.26 1.18 36.56
N ALA A 88 -5.96 2.11 37.47
CA ALA A 88 -5.60 1.75 38.84
C ALA A 88 -6.72 0.94 39.52
N GLY A 89 -6.38 -0.24 40.04
CA GLY A 89 -7.32 -1.13 40.73
C GLY A 89 -8.35 -1.82 39.84
N LYS A 90 -8.19 -1.81 38.51
CA LYS A 90 -9.08 -2.48 37.54
C LYS A 90 -8.25 -3.26 36.50
N PRO A 91 -8.81 -4.30 35.86
CA PRO A 91 -8.13 -4.97 34.75
C PRO A 91 -7.88 -3.97 33.60
N ALA A 92 -6.67 -4.01 33.05
CA ALA A 92 -6.31 -3.16 31.92
C ALA A 92 -7.17 -3.50 30.70
N THR A 93 -7.65 -2.48 29.99
CA THR A 93 -8.39 -2.69 28.74
C THR A 93 -7.41 -2.78 27.59
N VAL A 94 -7.50 -3.88 26.83
CA VAL A 94 -6.74 -4.08 25.61
C VAL A 94 -7.68 -3.89 24.42
N SER A 95 -7.36 -2.97 23.52
CA SER A 95 -8.07 -2.78 22.26
C SER A 95 -7.15 -3.00 21.08
N LEU A 96 -7.61 -3.82 20.14
CA LEU A 96 -6.88 -4.20 18.93
C LEU A 96 -7.60 -3.63 17.73
N THR A 97 -6.92 -2.76 16.99
CA THR A 97 -7.45 -2.14 15.78
C THR A 97 -6.68 -2.67 14.58
N TRP A 98 -7.40 -3.21 13.60
CA TRP A 98 -6.83 -3.76 12.37
C TRP A 98 -7.14 -2.83 11.21
N SER A 99 -6.17 -2.60 10.32
CA SER A 99 -6.34 -1.80 9.10
C SER A 99 -5.74 -2.53 7.89
N GLY A 100 -6.43 -2.49 6.75
CA GLY A 100 -5.91 -3.01 5.47
C GLY A 100 -5.97 -4.53 5.26
N MET A 101 -6.76 -5.30 6.02
CA MET A 101 -6.88 -6.76 5.85
C MET A 101 -7.91 -7.10 4.76
N ALA A 102 -7.54 -7.98 3.82
CA ALA A 102 -8.27 -8.20 2.56
C ALA A 102 -9.67 -8.83 2.71
N ASP A 103 -9.95 -9.52 3.83
CA ASP A 103 -11.24 -10.18 4.08
C ASP A 103 -11.57 -10.38 5.58
N ASP A 104 -12.87 -10.52 5.90
CA ASP A 104 -13.41 -10.67 7.26
C ASP A 104 -13.09 -12.04 7.91
N HIS A 105 -12.81 -13.06 7.10
CA HIS A 105 -12.48 -14.41 7.58
C HIS A 105 -11.04 -14.50 8.11
N ALA A 106 -10.09 -13.82 7.45
CA ALA A 106 -8.74 -13.60 7.94
C ALA A 106 -8.76 -12.90 9.31
N LEU A 107 -9.59 -11.86 9.47
CA LEU A 107 -9.75 -11.14 10.72
C LEU A 107 -10.25 -12.05 11.86
N SER A 108 -11.25 -12.90 11.58
CA SER A 108 -11.80 -13.84 12.55
C SER A 108 -10.79 -14.91 12.98
N THR A 109 -9.95 -15.39 12.05
CA THR A 109 -8.89 -16.35 12.34
C THR A 109 -7.82 -15.77 13.26
N VAL A 110 -7.39 -14.53 13.00
CA VAL A 110 -6.37 -13.86 13.81
C VAL A 110 -6.90 -13.50 15.19
N LYS A 111 -8.15 -13.01 15.29
CA LYS A 111 -8.85 -12.79 16.57
C LYS A 111 -8.88 -14.07 17.41
N GLY A 112 -9.22 -15.20 16.81
CA GLY A 112 -9.28 -16.49 17.51
C GLY A 112 -7.92 -16.95 18.05
N ARG A 113 -6.84 -16.80 17.27
CA ARG A 113 -5.48 -17.14 17.73
C ARG A 113 -5.03 -16.24 18.88
N LEU A 114 -5.32 -14.95 18.81
CA LEU A 114 -4.91 -13.99 19.82
C LEU A 114 -5.70 -14.14 21.12
N ALA A 115 -7.01 -14.37 21.06
CA ALA A 115 -7.82 -14.69 22.24
C ALA A 115 -7.23 -15.91 22.98
N LYS A 116 -6.89 -16.97 22.25
CA LYS A 116 -6.25 -18.16 22.80
C LYS A 116 -4.89 -17.88 23.44
N LEU A 117 -4.13 -16.93 22.88
CA LEU A 117 -2.82 -16.53 23.40
C LEU A 117 -2.94 -15.66 24.67
N LEU A 118 -3.97 -14.83 24.75
CA LEU A 118 -4.30 -14.04 25.94
C LEU A 118 -4.82 -14.91 27.10
N ASP A 119 -5.62 -15.95 26.81
CA ASP A 119 -6.07 -16.94 27.79
C ASP A 119 -4.92 -17.75 28.43
N THR A 120 -3.75 -17.79 27.77
CA THR A 120 -2.56 -18.48 28.29
C THR A 120 -1.62 -17.59 29.11
N LEU A 121 -1.92 -16.31 29.27
CA LEU A 121 -1.12 -15.41 30.12
C LEU A 121 -1.55 -15.54 31.60
N PRO A 122 -0.60 -15.59 32.54
CA PRO A 122 -0.88 -15.77 33.97
C PRO A 122 -1.50 -14.53 34.64
#